data_AF-A0AB38HS82-F1
#
_entry.id   AF-A0AB38HS82-F1
#
_cell.length_a   1.000
_cell.length_b   1.000
_cell.length_c   1.000
_cell.angle_alpha   90.00
_cell.angle_beta   90.00
_cell.angle_gamma   90.00
#
_symmetry.space_group_name_H-M   'P 1'
#
loop_
_entity.id
_entity.type
_entity.pdbx_description
1 polymer ?
#
loop_
_entity_poly.entity_id
_entity_poly.type
_entity_poly.pdbx_seq_one_letter_code
_entity_poly.pdbx_strand_id
1 'polypeptide(L)'
;MTHNRSLLTKEWYKVPISIDCPGCGAQTRSAGIVVGPSSLVNAADGSENDVLKRPWTPLDAFAFVESLGGRTKNVGQFIVDRFHSAFEFRNDRLLSICEHCGENLSPATTRSVAMNGFVRLGQRRLLVNERMPLFASHVVLTEFHGGTSIEESDLPHPDYALMLICDAESAGGETGTVELWHSIARNDYAITVKGHEGREIFCGTLHDDLAVLVATISNLGLVLTQLHLAQPSSPYCRLARDLFLETLAHAGYRQEN
;
A
#
# COMPACT_ATOMS: atom_id res chain seq x y z
N MET A 1 -23.17 -15.10 -5.64
CA MET A 1 -23.14 -16.35 -4.85
C MET A 1 -21.82 -16.36 -4.09
N THR A 2 -21.84 -16.55 -2.78
CA THR A 2 -20.62 -16.60 -1.94
C THR A 2 -20.07 -18.02 -1.94
N HIS A 3 -18.87 -18.20 -2.49
CA HIS A 3 -18.17 -19.49 -2.50
C HIS A 3 -16.96 -19.40 -1.59
N ASN A 4 -16.82 -20.33 -0.64
CA ASN A 4 -15.57 -20.50 0.08
C ASN A 4 -14.52 -21.03 -0.90
N ARG A 5 -13.45 -20.25 -1.10
CA ARG A 5 -12.34 -20.58 -2.00
C ARG A 5 -11.02 -20.39 -1.26
N SER A 6 -9.94 -20.98 -1.77
CA SER A 6 -8.59 -20.52 -1.49
C SER A 6 -8.20 -19.47 -2.53
N LEU A 7 -7.33 -18.54 -2.14
CA LEU A 7 -6.86 -17.43 -2.97
C LEU A 7 -5.34 -17.37 -2.93
N LEU A 8 -4.73 -17.19 -4.09
CA LEU A 8 -3.33 -16.83 -4.26
C LEU A 8 -3.23 -15.70 -5.28
N THR A 9 -2.71 -14.55 -4.87
CA THR A 9 -2.61 -13.40 -5.77
C THR A 9 -1.42 -12.51 -5.44
N LYS A 10 -0.91 -11.82 -6.46
CA LYS A 10 -0.06 -10.62 -6.30
C LYS A 10 -0.77 -9.37 -6.84
N GLU A 11 -1.99 -9.52 -7.34
CA GLU A 11 -2.78 -8.46 -7.93
C GLU A 11 -3.93 -8.12 -6.98
N TRP A 12 -3.65 -7.21 -6.06
CA TRP A 12 -4.66 -6.73 -5.13
C TRP A 12 -4.46 -5.26 -4.76
N TYR A 13 -5.55 -4.62 -4.39
CA TYR A 13 -5.67 -3.18 -4.24
C TYR A 13 -6.34 -2.87 -2.91
N LYS A 14 -5.73 -1.97 -2.13
CA LYS A 14 -6.40 -1.33 -0.99
C LYS A 14 -7.33 -0.25 -1.53
N VAL A 15 -8.62 -0.35 -1.20
CA VAL A 15 -9.62 0.63 -1.62
C VAL A 15 -10.13 1.39 -0.41
N PRO A 16 -9.96 2.72 -0.32
CA PRO A 16 -10.44 3.50 0.81
C PRO A 16 -11.97 3.50 0.89
N ILE A 17 -12.50 3.36 2.09
CA ILE A 17 -13.92 3.34 2.41
C ILE A 17 -14.20 4.47 3.40
N SER A 18 -15.28 5.21 3.15
CA SER A 18 -15.84 6.17 4.11
C SER A 18 -17.32 5.88 4.27
N ILE A 19 -17.74 5.48 5.47
CA ILE A 19 -19.13 5.14 5.81
C ILE A 19 -19.44 5.59 7.24
N ASP A 20 -20.72 5.70 7.57
CA ASP A 20 -21.14 5.87 8.96
C ASP A 20 -21.03 4.51 9.67
N CYS A 21 -20.30 4.48 10.79
CA CYS A 21 -20.13 3.26 11.58
C CYS A 21 -21.48 2.84 12.21
N PRO A 22 -21.96 1.61 11.96
CA PRO A 22 -23.20 1.14 12.60
C PRO A 22 -23.10 1.04 14.13
N GLY A 23 -21.89 0.91 14.69
CA GLY A 23 -21.65 0.78 16.12
C GLY A 23 -21.64 2.12 16.86
N CYS A 24 -20.82 3.08 16.41
CA CYS A 24 -20.65 4.36 17.11
C CYS A 24 -21.30 5.56 16.42
N GLY A 25 -21.84 5.40 15.21
CA GLY A 25 -22.46 6.48 14.43
C GLY A 25 -21.49 7.50 13.82
N ALA A 26 -20.18 7.41 14.11
CA ALA A 26 -19.19 8.30 13.53
C ALA A 26 -18.94 7.96 12.05
N GLN A 27 -18.70 8.98 11.23
CA GLN A 27 -18.16 8.78 9.90
C GLN A 27 -16.73 8.26 10.02
N THR A 28 -16.53 7.00 9.63
CA THR A 28 -15.25 6.29 9.75
C THR A 28 -14.58 6.16 8.41
N ARG A 29 -13.27 6.37 8.40
CA ARG A 29 -12.38 5.95 7.32
C ARG A 29 -11.91 4.53 7.61
N SER A 30 -11.88 3.71 6.58
CA SER A 30 -11.43 2.32 6.61
C SER A 30 -10.96 1.94 5.21
N ALA A 31 -10.76 0.65 4.95
CA ALA A 31 -10.42 0.15 3.62
C ALA A 31 -11.02 -1.23 3.35
N GLY A 32 -11.21 -1.50 2.07
CA GLY A 32 -11.54 -2.81 1.52
C GLY A 32 -10.39 -3.36 0.68
N ILE A 33 -10.42 -4.66 0.41
CA ILE A 33 -9.46 -5.31 -0.49
C ILE A 33 -10.22 -5.73 -1.76
N VAL A 34 -9.67 -5.36 -2.92
CA VAL A 34 -10.10 -5.86 -4.22
C VAL A 34 -8.96 -6.66 -4.83
N VAL A 35 -9.24 -7.85 -5.34
CA VAL A 35 -8.29 -8.71 -6.05
C VAL A 35 -8.60 -8.68 -7.54
N GLY A 36 -7.58 -8.83 -8.38
CA GLY A 36 -7.72 -8.71 -9.82
C GLY A 36 -7.82 -10.03 -10.59
N PRO A 37 -8.06 -9.96 -11.91
CA PRO A 37 -8.33 -11.11 -12.76
C PRO A 37 -7.23 -12.17 -12.80
N SER A 38 -5.96 -11.77 -12.59
CA SER A 38 -4.82 -12.70 -12.56
C SER A 38 -4.73 -13.51 -11.27
N SER A 39 -5.59 -13.21 -10.29
CA SER A 39 -5.68 -13.96 -9.04
C SER A 39 -6.05 -15.41 -9.30
N LEU A 40 -5.39 -16.32 -8.59
CA LEU A 40 -5.66 -17.75 -8.67
C LEU A 40 -6.60 -18.15 -7.54
N VAL A 41 -7.63 -18.92 -7.88
CA VAL A 41 -8.60 -19.48 -6.93
C VAL A 41 -8.70 -20.99 -7.04
N ASN A 42 -9.14 -21.60 -5.95
CA ASN A 42 -9.37 -23.04 -5.83
C ASN A 42 -10.56 -23.29 -4.88
N ALA A 43 -11.31 -24.37 -5.07
CA ALA A 43 -12.41 -24.73 -4.16
C ALA A 43 -11.86 -25.05 -2.76
N ALA A 44 -12.48 -24.49 -1.71
CA ALA A 44 -12.09 -24.75 -0.33
C ALA A 44 -12.88 -25.93 0.24
N ASP A 45 -12.21 -27.05 0.47
CA ASP A 45 -12.87 -28.30 0.92
C ASP A 45 -12.35 -28.72 2.29
N GLY A 46 -12.30 -27.80 3.27
CA GLY A 46 -12.04 -28.11 4.68
C GLY A 46 -10.71 -28.80 5.05
N SER A 47 -9.90 -29.23 4.08
CA SER A 47 -8.62 -29.93 4.26
C SER A 47 -7.49 -29.02 3.83
N GLU A 48 -6.85 -28.38 4.81
CA GLU A 48 -5.75 -27.42 4.61
C GLU A 48 -4.44 -28.04 4.12
N ASN A 49 -4.37 -29.38 3.99
CA ASN A 49 -3.12 -30.12 3.81
C ASN A 49 -2.76 -30.43 2.34
N ASP A 50 -3.58 -30.07 1.35
CA ASP A 50 -3.37 -30.53 -0.03
C ASP A 50 -3.52 -29.46 -1.12
N VAL A 51 -3.06 -28.24 -0.81
CA VAL A 51 -3.11 -27.06 -1.70
C VAL A 51 -2.33 -27.27 -3.02
N LEU A 52 -1.32 -28.15 -3.02
CA LEU A 52 -0.48 -28.46 -4.18
C LEU A 52 -1.09 -29.48 -5.15
N LYS A 53 -2.12 -30.23 -4.74
CA LYS A 53 -2.71 -31.30 -5.59
C LYS A 53 -3.87 -30.85 -6.46
N ARG A 54 -4.31 -29.59 -6.34
CA ARG A 54 -5.52 -29.10 -7.01
C ARG A 54 -5.20 -28.10 -8.11
N PRO A 55 -5.98 -28.10 -9.21
CA PRO A 55 -5.82 -27.12 -10.25
C PRO A 55 -6.26 -25.75 -9.72
N TRP A 56 -5.32 -24.80 -9.77
CA TRP A 56 -5.62 -23.40 -9.58
C TRP A 56 -6.18 -22.84 -10.88
N THR A 57 -7.31 -22.13 -10.80
CA THR A 57 -7.89 -21.45 -11.96
C THR A 57 -7.77 -19.94 -11.78
N PRO A 58 -7.54 -19.18 -12.86
CA PRO A 58 -7.70 -17.73 -12.82
C PRO A 58 -9.09 -17.33 -12.32
N LEU A 59 -9.17 -16.17 -11.69
CA LEU A 59 -10.44 -15.57 -11.27
C LEU A 59 -11.17 -14.92 -12.45
N ASP A 60 -10.42 -14.42 -13.45
CA ASP A 60 -10.92 -13.81 -14.68
C ASP A 60 -11.84 -12.58 -14.49
N ALA A 61 -11.88 -12.04 -13.27
CA ALA A 61 -12.61 -10.84 -12.90
C ALA A 61 -11.95 -10.12 -11.71
N PHE A 62 -12.26 -8.84 -11.54
CA PHE A 62 -12.05 -8.21 -10.24
C PHE A 62 -13.05 -8.77 -9.23
N ALA A 63 -12.64 -8.90 -7.97
CA ALA A 63 -13.54 -9.28 -6.88
C ALA A 63 -13.24 -8.51 -5.59
N PHE A 64 -14.30 -8.06 -4.93
CA PHE A 64 -14.21 -7.56 -3.56
C PHE A 64 -14.04 -8.74 -2.60
N VAL A 65 -13.12 -8.58 -1.66
CA VAL A 65 -12.83 -9.57 -0.63
C VAL A 65 -13.63 -9.26 0.63
N GLU A 66 -14.64 -10.09 0.92
CA GLU A 66 -15.50 -9.90 2.09
C GLU A 66 -14.84 -10.38 3.39
N SER A 67 -13.98 -11.41 3.29
CA SER A 67 -13.17 -11.88 4.41
C SER A 67 -12.00 -12.73 3.91
N LEU A 68 -10.83 -12.59 4.54
CA LEU A 68 -9.66 -13.45 4.33
C LEU A 68 -9.33 -14.21 5.59
N GLY A 69 -9.25 -15.53 5.55
CA GLY A 69 -8.96 -16.36 6.71
C GLY A 69 -8.23 -17.66 6.41
N GLY A 70 -8.01 -18.43 7.48
CA GLY A 70 -7.27 -19.69 7.45
C GLY A 70 -5.76 -19.47 7.53
N ARG A 71 -4.98 -20.06 6.61
CA ARG A 71 -3.52 -19.89 6.52
C ARG A 71 -3.14 -18.51 5.98
N THR A 72 -3.49 -17.48 6.73
CA THR A 72 -3.20 -16.08 6.42
C THR A 72 -2.28 -15.45 7.44
N LYS A 73 -2.03 -16.05 8.62
CA LYS A 73 -1.44 -15.36 9.79
C LYS A 73 -0.26 -14.44 9.48
N ASN A 74 0.73 -14.87 8.70
CA ASN A 74 1.89 -14.02 8.38
C ASN A 74 1.54 -12.85 7.45
N VAL A 75 0.68 -13.07 6.46
CA VAL A 75 0.24 -12.04 5.50
C VAL A 75 -0.81 -11.12 6.13
N GLY A 76 -1.76 -11.68 6.88
CA GLY A 76 -2.79 -10.95 7.61
C GLY A 76 -2.19 -10.03 8.65
N GLN A 77 -1.21 -10.51 9.43
CA GLN A 77 -0.50 -9.66 10.38
C GLN A 77 0.23 -8.52 9.67
N PHE A 78 0.92 -8.79 8.55
CA PHE A 78 1.55 -7.74 7.75
C PHE A 78 0.54 -6.69 7.27
N ILE A 79 -0.63 -7.12 6.78
CA ILE A 79 -1.69 -6.20 6.34
C ILE A 79 -2.21 -5.35 7.50
N VAL A 80 -2.38 -5.94 8.68
CA VAL A 80 -2.76 -5.23 9.91
C VAL A 80 -1.67 -4.24 10.31
N ASP A 81 -0.41 -4.65 10.37
CA ASP A 81 0.70 -3.77 10.77
C ASP A 81 0.81 -2.57 9.81
N ARG A 82 0.73 -2.83 8.51
CA ARG A 82 0.81 -1.78 7.48
C ARG A 82 -0.42 -0.87 7.43
N PHE A 83 -1.60 -1.39 7.72
CA PHE A 83 -2.87 -0.65 7.59
C PHE A 83 -3.71 -0.68 8.88
N HIS A 84 -3.02 -0.49 10.01
CA HIS A 84 -3.49 -0.67 11.39
C HIS A 84 -4.81 0.02 11.76
N SER A 85 -5.20 1.09 11.07
CA SER A 85 -6.47 1.80 11.30
C SER A 85 -7.66 1.27 10.48
N ALA A 86 -7.40 0.40 9.51
CA ALA A 86 -8.41 -0.05 8.54
C ALA A 86 -8.76 -1.54 8.69
N PHE A 87 -7.84 -2.37 9.15
CA PHE A 87 -8.05 -3.81 9.27
C PHE A 87 -7.66 -4.35 10.65
N GLU A 88 -8.36 -5.39 11.07
CA GLU A 88 -8.03 -6.19 12.25
C GLU A 88 -8.15 -7.68 11.91
N PHE A 89 -7.36 -8.50 12.59
CA PHE A 89 -7.51 -9.94 12.56
C PHE A 89 -8.38 -10.41 13.74
N ARG A 90 -9.62 -10.84 13.46
CA ARG A 90 -10.58 -11.32 14.47
C ARG A 90 -11.15 -12.67 14.05
N ASN A 91 -11.14 -13.64 14.96
CA ASN A 91 -11.64 -15.02 14.71
C ASN A 91 -10.99 -15.67 13.47
N ASP A 92 -9.67 -15.58 13.37
CA ASP A 92 -8.87 -16.08 12.23
C ASP A 92 -9.25 -15.49 10.86
N ARG A 93 -9.83 -14.29 10.85
CA ARG A 93 -10.20 -13.56 9.64
C ARG A 93 -9.72 -12.11 9.70
N LEU A 94 -9.16 -11.64 8.60
CA LEU A 94 -8.92 -10.22 8.36
C LEU A 94 -10.25 -9.56 7.99
N LEU A 95 -10.62 -8.53 8.75
CA LEU A 95 -11.87 -7.77 8.59
C LEU A 95 -11.57 -6.27 8.55
N SER A 96 -12.37 -5.52 7.81
CA SER A 96 -12.36 -4.06 7.86
C SER A 96 -12.97 -3.58 9.18
N ILE A 97 -12.35 -2.61 9.83
CA ILE A 97 -12.81 -2.06 11.11
C ILE A 97 -13.09 -0.55 11.03
N CYS A 98 -13.83 -0.06 12.01
CA CYS A 98 -13.98 1.36 12.27
C CYS A 98 -12.74 1.92 12.97
N GLU A 99 -12.17 3.00 12.45
CA GLU A 99 -11.00 3.67 13.04
C GLU A 99 -11.28 4.28 14.43
N HIS A 100 -12.55 4.54 14.77
CA HIS A 100 -12.94 5.21 16.02
C HIS A 100 -13.23 4.24 17.18
N CYS A 101 -13.94 3.14 16.91
CA CYS A 101 -14.37 2.21 17.95
C CYS A 101 -13.87 0.77 17.76
N GLY A 102 -13.13 0.48 16.68
CA GLY A 102 -12.63 -0.87 16.39
C GLY A 102 -13.73 -1.89 16.05
N GLU A 103 -14.99 -1.46 15.88
CA GLU A 103 -16.07 -2.36 15.49
C GLU A 103 -15.91 -2.82 14.04
N ASN A 104 -16.30 -4.07 13.80
CA ASN A 104 -16.21 -4.68 12.48
C ASN A 104 -17.21 -4.02 11.52
N LEU A 105 -16.71 -3.59 10.36
CA LEU A 105 -17.55 -3.09 9.28
C LEU A 105 -17.99 -4.25 8.41
N SER A 106 -19.28 -4.56 8.45
CA SER A 106 -19.81 -5.74 7.74
C SER A 106 -19.62 -5.63 6.22
N PRO A 107 -19.40 -6.74 5.50
CA PRO A 107 -19.36 -6.73 4.04
C PRO A 107 -20.63 -6.15 3.41
N ALA A 108 -21.79 -6.32 4.05
CA ALA A 108 -23.05 -5.76 3.57
C ALA A 108 -23.03 -4.22 3.52
N THR A 109 -22.34 -3.57 4.46
CA THR A 109 -22.20 -2.11 4.53
C THR A 109 -21.04 -1.57 3.68
N THR A 110 -19.97 -2.35 3.51
CA THR A 110 -18.73 -1.89 2.85
C THR A 110 -18.68 -2.22 1.36
N ARG A 111 -19.32 -3.31 0.91
CA ARG A 111 -19.19 -3.86 -0.46
C ARG A 111 -19.44 -2.81 -1.54
N SER A 112 -20.61 -2.17 -1.55
CA SER A 112 -20.94 -1.21 -2.62
C SER A 112 -20.02 0.01 -2.61
N VAL A 113 -19.61 0.48 -1.43
CA VAL A 113 -18.72 1.63 -1.29
C VAL A 113 -17.31 1.28 -1.78
N ALA A 114 -16.79 0.12 -1.41
CA ALA A 114 -15.50 -0.39 -1.88
C ALA A 114 -15.51 -0.61 -3.40
N MET A 115 -16.51 -1.32 -3.93
CA MET A 115 -16.57 -1.62 -5.36
C MET A 115 -16.72 -0.35 -6.22
N ASN A 116 -17.58 0.59 -5.83
CA ASN A 116 -17.71 1.87 -6.54
C ASN A 116 -16.45 2.74 -6.39
N GLY A 117 -15.83 2.71 -5.20
CA GLY A 117 -14.56 3.39 -4.95
C GLY A 117 -13.45 2.87 -5.85
N PHE A 118 -13.36 1.54 -6.02
CA PHE A 118 -12.41 0.88 -6.90
C PHE A 118 -12.56 1.35 -8.35
N VAL A 119 -13.77 1.28 -8.92
CA VAL A 119 -14.03 1.72 -10.30
C VAL A 119 -13.67 3.19 -10.48
N ARG A 120 -14.10 4.06 -9.55
CA ARG A 120 -13.83 5.50 -9.61
C ARG A 120 -12.33 5.82 -9.55
N LEU A 121 -11.57 5.12 -8.71
CA LEU A 121 -10.13 5.32 -8.60
C LEU A 121 -9.39 4.75 -9.82
N GLY A 122 -9.84 3.59 -10.34
CA GLY A 122 -9.27 2.98 -11.54
C GLY A 122 -9.44 3.85 -12.78
N GLN A 123 -10.61 4.46 -12.98
CA GLN A 123 -10.84 5.43 -14.06
C GLN A 123 -9.93 6.67 -13.98
N ARG A 124 -9.38 6.97 -12.80
CA ARG A 124 -8.46 8.10 -12.58
C ARG A 124 -7.00 7.66 -12.53
N ARG A 125 -6.70 6.38 -12.76
CA ARG A 125 -5.35 5.79 -12.63
C ARG A 125 -4.74 6.00 -11.24
N LEU A 126 -5.59 6.00 -10.20
CA LEU A 126 -5.22 6.20 -8.80
C LEU A 126 -5.22 4.91 -7.99
N LEU A 127 -5.50 3.77 -8.62
CA LEU A 127 -5.35 2.47 -7.99
C LEU A 127 -3.89 2.04 -8.04
N VAL A 128 -3.42 1.51 -6.92
CA VAL A 128 -2.07 0.98 -6.81
C VAL A 128 -2.18 -0.49 -6.46
N ASN A 129 -1.60 -1.32 -7.31
CA ASN A 129 -1.44 -2.72 -7.02
C ASN A 129 -0.39 -2.86 -5.91
N GLU A 130 -0.75 -3.52 -4.82
CA GLU A 130 0.16 -3.74 -3.70
C GLU A 130 1.32 -4.66 -4.06
N ARG A 131 1.19 -5.49 -5.12
CA ARG A 131 2.21 -6.43 -5.65
C ARG A 131 2.79 -7.42 -4.62
N MET A 132 2.27 -7.41 -3.40
CA MET A 132 2.63 -8.31 -2.33
C MET A 132 1.90 -9.65 -2.50
N PRO A 133 2.57 -10.80 -2.32
CA PRO A 133 1.91 -12.09 -2.30
C PRO A 133 0.85 -12.15 -1.19
N LEU A 134 -0.39 -12.39 -1.58
CA LEU A 134 -1.51 -12.63 -0.68
C LEU A 134 -1.99 -14.07 -0.89
N PHE A 135 -1.94 -14.84 0.20
CA PHE A 135 -2.46 -16.21 0.24
C PHE A 135 -3.49 -16.33 1.36
N ALA A 136 -4.62 -16.96 1.07
CA ALA A 136 -5.63 -17.33 2.05
C ALA A 136 -6.21 -18.70 1.70
N SER A 137 -6.29 -19.62 2.68
CA SER A 137 -6.96 -20.91 2.47
C SER A 137 -8.49 -20.77 2.45
N HIS A 138 -9.02 -19.74 3.10
CA HIS A 138 -10.45 -19.44 3.14
C HIS A 138 -10.70 -17.98 2.78
N VAL A 139 -11.33 -17.73 1.63
CA VAL A 139 -11.76 -16.41 1.19
C VAL A 139 -13.24 -16.42 0.83
N VAL A 140 -13.91 -15.30 1.11
CA VAL A 140 -15.24 -14.99 0.58
C VAL A 140 -15.09 -13.83 -0.40
N LEU A 141 -15.48 -14.07 -1.66
CA LEU A 141 -15.35 -13.11 -2.75
C LEU A 141 -16.72 -12.71 -3.29
N THR A 142 -16.85 -11.43 -3.62
CA THR A 142 -17.94 -10.89 -4.44
C THR A 142 -17.36 -10.31 -5.72
N GLU A 143 -17.55 -11.03 -6.82
CA GLU A 143 -17.05 -10.68 -8.15
C GLU A 143 -17.78 -9.44 -8.72
N PHE A 144 -17.04 -8.59 -9.43
CA PHE A 144 -17.62 -7.48 -10.18
C PHE A 144 -18.39 -8.02 -11.38
N HIS A 145 -19.37 -7.26 -11.88
CA HIS A 145 -20.00 -7.59 -13.14
C HIS A 145 -18.98 -7.43 -14.29
N GLY A 146 -19.10 -8.29 -15.31
CA GLY A 146 -18.17 -8.33 -16.44
C GLY A 146 -18.01 -6.97 -17.13
N GLY A 147 -16.80 -6.71 -17.66
CA GLY A 147 -16.47 -5.46 -18.36
C GLY A 147 -15.77 -4.40 -17.50
N THR A 148 -15.54 -4.65 -16.22
CA THR A 148 -14.71 -3.77 -15.38
C THR A 148 -13.24 -3.93 -15.80
N SER A 149 -12.68 -2.90 -16.42
CA SER A 149 -11.25 -2.77 -16.66
C SER A 149 -10.73 -1.54 -15.92
N ILE A 150 -9.49 -1.61 -15.47
CA ILE A 150 -8.77 -0.46 -14.93
C ILE A 150 -7.59 -0.20 -15.87
N GLU A 151 -7.27 1.08 -16.07
CA GLU A 151 -5.99 1.45 -16.62
C GLU A 151 -5.01 1.53 -15.45
N GLU A 152 -4.04 0.61 -15.40
CA GLU A 152 -2.92 0.77 -14.49
C GLU A 152 -2.12 2.01 -14.88
N SER A 153 -1.61 2.74 -13.89
CA SER A 153 -0.70 3.84 -14.17
C SER A 153 0.64 3.28 -14.63
N ASP A 154 1.22 3.86 -15.67
CA ASP A 154 2.61 3.58 -16.08
C ASP A 154 3.63 4.00 -15.01
N LEU A 155 3.19 4.82 -14.04
CA LEU A 155 3.99 5.18 -12.88
C LEU A 155 4.06 3.98 -11.93
N PRO A 156 5.26 3.52 -11.53
CA PRO A 156 5.42 2.40 -10.61
C PRO A 156 4.69 2.59 -9.27
N HIS A 157 4.41 3.85 -8.90
CA HIS A 157 3.91 4.31 -7.60
C HIS A 157 2.97 5.52 -7.74
N PRO A 158 1.78 5.39 -8.35
CA PRO A 158 0.94 6.53 -8.71
C PRO A 158 0.32 7.29 -7.53
N ASP A 159 0.35 6.71 -6.33
CA ASP A 159 -0.10 7.33 -5.08
C ASP A 159 1.01 8.08 -4.33
N TYR A 160 2.25 8.01 -4.81
CA TYR A 160 3.35 8.75 -4.22
C TYR A 160 3.46 10.11 -4.87
N ALA A 161 3.51 11.14 -4.03
CA ALA A 161 3.85 12.48 -4.46
C ALA A 161 5.32 12.76 -4.12
N LEU A 162 6.05 13.35 -5.07
CA LEU A 162 7.39 13.86 -4.84
C LEU A 162 7.31 14.98 -3.82
N MET A 163 8.00 14.81 -2.69
CA MET A 163 7.98 15.79 -1.60
C MET A 163 9.24 16.66 -1.64
N LEU A 164 10.40 16.02 -1.67
CA LEU A 164 11.71 16.68 -1.61
C LEU A 164 12.63 16.15 -2.70
N ILE A 165 13.54 17.01 -3.15
CA ILE A 165 14.66 16.65 -4.02
C ILE A 165 15.92 17.09 -3.27
N CYS A 166 16.81 16.15 -2.98
CA CYS A 166 18.07 16.45 -2.33
C CYS A 166 19.21 16.29 -3.33
N ASP A 167 20.14 17.23 -3.33
CA ASP A 167 21.43 17.01 -4.01
C ASP A 167 22.28 16.13 -3.11
N ALA A 168 22.98 15.18 -3.72
CA ALA A 168 23.78 14.19 -3.01
C ALA A 168 25.15 14.01 -3.67
N GLU A 169 26.15 13.74 -2.85
CA GLU A 169 27.51 13.44 -3.28
C GLU A 169 27.94 12.08 -2.73
N SER A 170 28.61 11.29 -3.55
CA SER A 170 29.25 10.04 -3.13
C SER A 170 30.64 10.30 -2.56
N ALA A 171 31.20 9.33 -1.83
CA ALA A 171 32.59 9.40 -1.35
C ALA A 171 33.63 9.55 -2.48
N GLY A 172 33.27 9.20 -3.72
CA GLY A 172 34.10 9.38 -4.91
C GLY A 172 34.02 10.77 -5.54
N GLY A 173 33.22 11.68 -4.98
CA GLY A 173 32.98 13.02 -5.52
C GLY A 173 31.98 13.06 -6.69
N GLU A 174 31.26 11.96 -6.94
CA GLU A 174 30.20 11.93 -7.95
C GLU A 174 28.93 12.57 -7.38
N THR A 175 28.31 13.45 -8.16
CA THR A 175 27.07 14.13 -7.77
C THR A 175 25.85 13.39 -8.31
N GLY A 176 24.77 13.37 -7.56
CA GLY A 176 23.47 12.86 -7.99
C GLY A 176 22.34 13.56 -7.24
N THR A 177 21.11 13.08 -7.46
CA THR A 177 19.94 13.55 -6.72
C THR A 177 19.25 12.39 -6.01
N VAL A 178 18.73 12.67 -4.83
CA VAL A 178 17.88 11.78 -4.06
C VAL A 178 16.51 12.41 -3.95
N GLU A 179 15.53 11.79 -4.57
CA GLU A 179 14.14 12.19 -4.54
C GLU A 179 13.43 11.46 -3.39
N LEU A 180 12.79 12.23 -2.49
CA LEU A 180 11.93 11.70 -1.44
C LEU A 180 10.48 11.77 -1.89
N TRP A 181 9.85 10.61 -1.94
CA TRP A 181 8.46 10.43 -2.31
C TRP A 181 7.66 9.98 -1.09
N HIS A 182 6.41 10.42 -0.98
CA HIS A 182 5.53 10.00 0.11
C HIS A 182 4.15 9.66 -0.41
N SER A 183 3.62 8.52 0.04
CA SER A 183 2.22 8.15 -0.17
C SER A 183 1.43 8.39 1.11
N ILE A 184 0.50 9.33 1.07
CA ILE A 184 -0.44 9.58 2.17
C ILE A 184 -1.35 8.34 2.38
N ALA A 185 -1.68 7.64 1.30
CA ALA A 185 -2.58 6.49 1.36
C ALA A 185 -1.94 5.27 2.05
N ARG A 186 -0.62 5.13 1.92
CA ARG A 186 0.18 4.06 2.52
C ARG A 186 0.86 4.47 3.82
N ASN A 187 0.97 5.76 4.07
CA ASN A 187 1.73 6.34 5.17
C ASN A 187 3.18 5.84 5.20
N ASP A 188 3.78 5.70 4.02
CA ASP A 188 5.16 5.28 3.85
C ASP A 188 5.91 6.23 2.90
N TYR A 189 7.22 6.10 2.90
CA TYR A 189 8.14 6.87 2.08
C TYR A 189 8.84 5.95 1.07
N ALA A 190 9.19 6.54 -0.06
CA ALA A 190 10.03 5.92 -1.07
C ALA A 190 11.16 6.88 -1.46
N ILE A 191 12.29 6.32 -1.90
CA ILE A 191 13.41 7.09 -2.42
C ILE A 191 13.76 6.66 -3.82
N THR A 192 14.12 7.64 -4.64
CA THR A 192 14.73 7.41 -5.94
C THR A 192 16.08 8.11 -5.97
N VAL A 193 17.14 7.38 -6.26
CA VAL A 193 18.48 7.93 -6.44
C VAL A 193 18.78 7.99 -7.92
N LYS A 194 19.15 9.17 -8.40
CA LYS A 194 19.53 9.43 -9.78
C LYS A 194 20.98 9.88 -9.82
N GLY A 195 21.74 9.37 -10.78
CA GLY A 195 23.12 9.79 -11.01
C GLY A 195 23.21 11.17 -11.66
N HIS A 196 24.44 11.61 -11.93
CA HIS A 196 24.73 12.90 -12.57
C HIS A 196 23.96 13.14 -13.88
N GLU A 197 23.69 12.10 -14.68
CA GLU A 197 22.92 12.21 -15.93
C GLU A 197 21.39 12.15 -15.72
N GLY A 198 20.90 12.18 -14.48
CA GLY A 198 19.48 12.04 -14.14
C GLY A 198 18.92 10.63 -14.33
N ARG A 199 19.76 9.66 -14.71
CA ARG A 199 19.38 8.25 -14.81
C ARG A 199 19.17 7.67 -13.42
N GLU A 200 18.05 6.98 -13.23
CA GLU A 200 17.76 6.23 -12.01
C GLU A 200 18.79 5.11 -11.80
N ILE A 201 19.44 5.12 -10.64
CA ILE A 201 20.43 4.13 -10.21
C ILE A 201 19.82 3.21 -9.14
N PHE A 202 18.90 3.74 -8.33
CA PHE A 202 18.25 2.99 -7.27
C PHE A 202 16.85 3.51 -7.01
N CYS A 203 15.90 2.58 -6.80
CA CYS A 203 14.57 2.87 -6.29
C CYS A 203 14.30 1.97 -5.09
N GLY A 204 14.21 2.59 -3.91
CA GLY A 204 13.85 1.93 -2.66
C GLY A 204 12.42 2.30 -2.30
N THR A 205 11.57 1.29 -2.12
CA THR A 205 10.18 1.49 -1.68
C THR A 205 9.99 0.81 -0.33
N LEU A 206 8.98 1.26 0.44
CA LEU A 206 8.54 0.68 1.72
C LEU A 206 9.37 1.10 2.95
N HIS A 207 9.55 2.40 3.16
CA HIS A 207 10.03 2.90 4.45
C HIS A 207 8.89 3.54 5.23
N ASP A 208 8.41 2.83 6.25
CA ASP A 208 7.36 3.35 7.16
C ASP A 208 7.91 4.42 8.13
N ASP A 209 9.24 4.62 8.13
CA ASP A 209 9.96 5.56 8.99
C ASP A 209 11.06 6.30 8.19
N LEU A 210 11.11 7.63 8.35
CA LEU A 210 12.15 8.48 7.77
C LEU A 210 13.55 8.13 8.30
N ALA A 211 13.67 7.63 9.54
CA ALA A 211 14.97 7.25 10.11
C ALA A 211 15.61 6.08 9.34
N VAL A 212 14.80 5.09 8.97
CA VAL A 212 15.23 3.95 8.14
C VAL A 212 15.65 4.44 6.76
N LEU A 213 14.92 5.39 6.20
CA LEU A 213 15.22 5.99 4.90
C LEU A 213 16.55 6.75 4.91
N VAL A 214 16.82 7.55 5.94
CA VAL A 214 18.12 8.24 6.11
C VAL A 214 19.24 7.22 6.25
N ALA A 215 19.04 6.15 7.03
CA ALA A 215 20.02 5.08 7.15
C ALA A 215 20.30 4.39 5.79
N THR A 216 19.28 4.18 4.96
CA THR A 216 19.45 3.66 3.59
C THR A 216 20.33 4.58 2.75
N ILE A 217 20.09 5.90 2.78
CA ILE A 217 20.91 6.89 2.06
C ILE A 217 22.37 6.83 2.52
N SER A 218 22.61 6.79 3.83
CA SER A 218 23.96 6.68 4.39
C SER A 218 24.63 5.35 4.03
N ASN A 219 23.89 4.23 4.02
CA ASN A 219 24.40 2.92 3.63
C ASN A 219 24.78 2.84 2.14
N LEU A 220 24.13 3.64 1.30
CA LEU A 220 24.52 3.82 -0.11
C LEU A 220 25.79 4.67 -0.26
N GLY A 221 26.35 5.20 0.82
CA GLY A 221 27.54 6.05 0.81
C GLY A 221 27.30 7.45 0.26
N LEU A 222 26.05 7.93 0.34
CA LEU A 222 25.62 9.23 -0.16
C LEU A 222 25.53 10.24 0.98
N VAL A 223 26.06 11.44 0.75
CA VAL A 223 25.95 12.60 1.64
C VAL A 223 25.03 13.62 0.98
N LEU A 224 23.95 13.99 1.66
CA LEU A 224 23.03 15.03 1.19
C LEU A 224 23.64 16.42 1.45
N THR A 225 23.66 17.26 0.41
CA THR A 225 24.30 18.58 0.45
C THR A 225 23.29 19.72 0.37
N GLN A 226 22.26 19.58 -0.46
CA GLN A 226 21.17 20.55 -0.57
C GLN A 226 19.82 19.87 -0.53
N LEU A 227 18.80 20.60 -0.09
CA LEU A 227 17.42 20.12 -0.01
C LEU A 227 16.48 21.13 -0.63
N HIS A 228 15.73 20.66 -1.63
CA HIS A 228 14.78 21.43 -2.41
C HIS A 228 13.36 20.88 -2.19
N LEU A 229 12.38 21.79 -2.10
CA LEU A 229 10.97 21.42 -2.09
C LEU A 229 10.52 21.13 -3.52
N ALA A 230 9.87 19.99 -3.74
CA ALA A 230 9.29 19.67 -5.05
C ALA A 230 8.20 20.69 -5.45
N GLN A 231 7.42 21.16 -4.47
CA GLN A 231 6.44 22.21 -4.65
C GLN A 231 6.46 23.20 -3.47
N PRO A 232 7.07 24.39 -3.62
CA PRO A 232 7.27 25.33 -2.51
C PRO A 232 5.98 25.84 -1.84
N SER A 233 4.88 25.91 -2.58
CA SER A 233 3.58 26.33 -2.04
C SER A 233 2.82 25.23 -1.29
N SER A 234 3.24 23.97 -1.43
CA SER A 234 2.56 22.84 -0.80
C SER A 234 2.87 22.78 0.70
N PRO A 235 1.84 22.81 1.58
CA PRO A 235 2.05 22.62 3.02
C PRO A 235 2.61 21.22 3.32
N TYR A 236 2.29 20.21 2.50
CA TYR A 236 2.81 18.85 2.66
C TYR A 236 4.31 18.77 2.38
N CYS A 237 4.80 19.43 1.33
CA CYS A 237 6.24 19.47 1.06
C CYS A 237 7.02 20.20 2.17
N ARG A 238 6.45 21.29 2.72
CA ARG A 238 7.06 22.00 3.87
C ARG A 238 7.12 21.13 5.12
N LEU A 239 6.03 20.45 5.46
CA LEU A 239 6.00 19.52 6.59
C LEU A 239 7.00 18.37 6.39
N ALA A 240 7.06 17.78 5.20
CA ALA A 240 8.00 16.72 4.87
C ALA A 240 9.46 17.18 5.03
N ARG A 241 9.79 18.40 4.61
CA ARG A 241 11.11 18.99 4.85
C ARG A 241 11.40 19.08 6.34
N ASP A 242 10.49 19.62 7.13
CA ASP A 242 10.73 19.88 8.55
C ASP A 242 10.97 18.57 9.31
N LEU A 243 10.16 17.53 9.05
CA LEU A 243 10.35 16.18 9.60
C LEU A 243 11.65 15.52 9.12
N PHE A 244 12.00 15.70 7.85
CA PHE A 244 13.20 15.11 7.29
C PHE A 244 14.46 15.78 7.82
N LEU A 245 14.48 17.11 7.96
CA LEU A 245 15.58 17.86 8.58
C LEU A 245 15.78 17.45 10.04
N GLU A 246 14.70 17.27 10.79
CA GLU A 246 14.76 16.75 12.16
C GLU A 246 15.40 15.35 12.17
N THR A 247 14.99 14.47 11.27
CA THR A 247 15.55 13.11 11.17
C THR A 247 17.03 13.13 10.77
N LEU A 248 17.42 13.99 9.82
CA LEU A 248 18.82 14.18 9.41
C LEU A 248 19.67 14.69 10.58
N ALA A 249 19.17 15.63 11.37
CA ALA A 249 19.85 16.14 12.56
C ALA A 249 20.11 15.01 13.59
N HIS A 250 19.13 14.14 13.82
CA HIS A 250 19.30 12.95 14.66
C HIS A 250 20.34 11.97 14.11
N ALA A 251 20.46 11.87 12.78
CA ALA A 251 21.49 11.07 12.11
C ALA A 251 22.88 11.74 12.07
N GLY A 252 23.02 12.96 12.61
CA GLY A 252 24.30 13.66 12.73
C GLY A 252 24.60 14.67 11.62
N TYR A 253 23.65 14.92 10.69
CA TYR A 253 23.78 16.01 9.73
C TYR A 253 23.72 17.36 10.46
N ARG A 254 24.48 18.33 9.95
CA ARG A 254 24.45 19.71 10.44
C ARG A 254 24.03 20.62 9.30
N GLN A 255 23.14 21.55 9.61
CA GLN A 255 22.79 22.61 8.69
C GLN A 255 23.92 23.64 8.69
N GLU A 256 24.53 23.89 7.54
CA GLU A 256 25.41 25.04 7.36
C GLU A 256 24.54 26.30 7.31
N ASN A 257 24.89 27.28 8.15
CA ASN A 257 24.20 28.57 8.26
C ASN A 257 24.61 29.53 7.14
#